data_AF-A0A968VIR1-F1
#
_entry.id   AF-A0A968VIR1-F1
#
_cell.length_a   1.000
_cell.length_b   1.000
_cell.length_c   1.000
_cell.angle_alpha   90.00
_cell.angle_beta   90.00
_cell.angle_gamma   90.00
#
_symmetry.space_group_name_H-M   'P 1'
#
loop_
_entity.id
_entity.type
_entity.pdbx_description
1 polymer ?
#
loop_
_entity_poly.entity_id
_entity_poly.type
_entity_poly.pdbx_seq_one_letter_code
_entity_poly.pdbx_strand_id
1 'polypeptide(L)'
;MTINRKKQAALMGSLLLCSGLAMPSVQADPLQRTIIRTGPEGNTYTKDQVLEDCQLTTRRIGPQGRQQSSQRDLCDLEITAEVNRINAQGQTSSATRTLEDGQLSTTRTVRDLDKP
;
A
#
# COMPACT_ATOMS: atom_id res chain seq x y z
N MET A 1 -1.64 -58.26 21.16
CA MET A 1 -2.77 -58.69 20.31
C MET A 1 -2.39 -58.41 18.86
N THR A 2 -2.20 -59.48 18.09
CA THR A 2 -2.16 -59.66 16.62
C THR A 2 -1.21 -58.84 15.73
N ILE A 3 -0.44 -59.60 14.94
CA ILE A 3 0.63 -59.30 13.98
C ILE A 3 0.06 -58.89 12.61
N ASN A 4 0.77 -58.06 11.82
CA ASN A 4 0.83 -58.31 10.38
C ASN A 4 2.13 -57.82 9.71
N ARG A 5 2.88 -58.78 9.15
CA ARG A 5 4.03 -58.60 8.24
C ARG A 5 3.53 -58.67 6.80
N LYS A 6 4.11 -57.87 5.89
CA LYS A 6 4.34 -58.16 4.45
C LYS A 6 5.24 -57.02 3.90
N LYS A 7 6.55 -57.21 3.79
CA LYS A 7 7.35 -57.73 2.65
C LYS A 7 7.21 -56.91 1.35
N GLN A 8 8.39 -56.68 0.74
CA GLN A 8 8.75 -56.31 -0.65
C GLN A 8 9.24 -54.85 -0.76
N ALA A 9 10.55 -54.57 -0.82
CA ALA A 9 11.60 -54.92 -1.80
C ALA A 9 11.57 -54.04 -3.06
N ALA A 10 12.71 -53.37 -3.27
CA ALA A 10 13.27 -52.82 -4.51
C ALA A 10 12.54 -51.65 -5.20
N LEU A 11 13.22 -50.52 -5.37
CA LEU A 11 13.93 -50.27 -6.63
C LEU A 11 14.85 -49.04 -6.51
N MET A 12 16.01 -49.17 -7.12
CA MET A 12 16.94 -48.09 -7.44
C MET A 12 16.26 -46.99 -8.25
N GLY A 13 16.47 -45.75 -7.85
CA GLY A 13 16.03 -44.57 -8.60
C GLY A 13 17.00 -43.42 -8.31
N SER A 14 18.12 -43.42 -9.02
CA SER A 14 19.03 -42.27 -9.09
C SER A 14 18.32 -41.13 -9.79
N LEU A 15 17.87 -40.13 -9.03
CA LEU A 15 17.47 -38.83 -9.57
C LEU A 15 18.53 -37.81 -9.16
N LEU A 16 19.38 -37.42 -10.12
CA LEU A 16 20.07 -36.14 -10.07
C LEU A 16 18.99 -35.05 -10.05
N LEU A 17 18.62 -34.57 -8.87
CA LEU A 17 17.89 -33.32 -8.73
C LEU A 17 18.94 -32.21 -8.76
N CYS A 18 19.01 -31.52 -9.90
CA CYS A 18 19.68 -30.23 -10.01
C CYS A 18 19.16 -29.33 -8.89
N SER A 19 20.01 -29.03 -7.92
CA SER A 19 19.77 -28.02 -6.88
C SER A 19 19.75 -26.64 -7.52
N GLY A 20 18.66 -26.31 -8.20
CA GLY A 20 18.29 -24.93 -8.48
C GLY A 20 17.94 -24.29 -7.14
N LEU A 21 18.91 -23.62 -6.52
CA LEU A 21 18.65 -22.68 -5.43
C LEU A 21 17.82 -21.53 -6.00
N ALA A 22 16.52 -21.74 -6.14
CA ALA A 22 15.56 -20.66 -6.22
C ALA A 22 15.64 -19.95 -4.87
N MET A 23 16.44 -18.89 -4.80
CA MET A 23 16.40 -17.98 -3.67
C MET A 23 14.94 -17.53 -3.53
N PRO A 24 14.29 -17.74 -2.38
CA PRO A 24 12.98 -17.15 -2.16
C PRO A 24 13.18 -15.64 -2.30
N SER A 25 12.51 -15.04 -3.28
CA SER A 25 12.36 -13.60 -3.34
C SER A 25 11.75 -13.19 -2.01
N VAL A 26 12.55 -12.55 -1.15
CA VAL A 26 12.06 -11.96 0.10
C VAL A 26 11.23 -10.77 -0.32
N GLN A 27 9.98 -11.03 -0.70
CA GLN A 27 8.99 -9.99 -0.90
C GLN A 27 8.67 -9.49 0.50
N ALA A 28 9.21 -8.33 0.87
CA ALA A 28 8.95 -7.73 2.16
C ALA A 28 7.46 -7.43 2.24
N ASP A 29 6.78 -7.93 3.27
CA ASP A 29 5.38 -7.61 3.48
C ASP A 29 5.21 -6.09 3.61
N PRO A 30 4.19 -5.50 2.98
CA PRO A 30 3.95 -4.07 3.05
C PRO A 30 3.71 -3.63 4.49
N LEU A 31 4.35 -2.53 4.92
CA LEU A 31 4.12 -1.95 6.23
C LEU A 31 2.80 -1.20 6.24
N GLN A 32 1.81 -1.73 6.96
CA GLN A 32 0.47 -1.16 7.02
C GLN A 32 0.13 -0.62 8.41
N ARG A 33 -0.59 0.50 8.46
CA ARG A 33 -1.08 1.10 9.71
C ARG A 33 -2.42 1.80 9.51
N THR A 34 -3.39 1.43 10.34
CA THR A 34 -4.65 2.16 10.50
C THR A 34 -4.66 2.93 11.82
N ILE A 35 -5.13 4.17 11.79
CA ILE A 35 -5.30 5.03 12.95
C ILE A 35 -6.73 5.54 12.93
N ILE A 36 -7.46 5.33 14.03
CA ILE A 36 -8.80 5.89 14.25
C ILE A 36 -8.69 6.90 15.39
N ARG A 37 -9.21 8.10 15.18
CA ARG A 37 -9.23 9.17 16.18
C ARG A 37 -10.62 9.79 16.28
N THR A 38 -11.12 9.92 17.50
CA THR A 38 -12.35 10.66 17.78
C THR A 38 -11.96 12.05 18.26
N GLY A 39 -12.47 13.08 17.58
CA GLY A 39 -12.28 14.48 17.91
C GLY A 39 -13.14 14.93 19.10
N PRO A 40 -12.90 16.15 19.62
CA PRO A 40 -13.60 16.67 20.79
C PRO A 40 -15.12 16.81 20.61
N GLU A 41 -15.60 16.93 19.38
CA GLU A 41 -17.03 17.00 19.03
C GLU A 41 -17.64 15.63 18.69
N GLY A 42 -16.95 14.51 18.99
CA GLY A 42 -17.41 13.16 18.66
C GLY A 42 -17.19 12.73 17.21
N ASN A 43 -16.63 13.61 16.37
CA ASN A 43 -16.30 13.31 14.98
C ASN A 43 -15.18 12.28 14.87
N THR A 44 -15.38 11.21 14.11
CA THR A 44 -14.36 10.18 13.88
C THR A 44 -13.56 10.45 12.61
N TYR A 45 -12.25 10.25 12.70
CA TYR A 45 -11.29 10.31 11.60
C TYR A 45 -10.55 8.98 11.50
N THR A 46 -10.49 8.43 10.30
CA THR A 46 -9.69 7.24 9.99
C THR A 46 -8.54 7.65 9.09
N LYS A 47 -7.35 7.15 9.36
CA LYS A 47 -6.16 7.28 8.52
C LYS A 47 -5.54 5.90 8.31
N ASP A 48 -5.51 5.47 7.06
CA ASP A 48 -4.82 4.26 6.63
C ASP A 48 -3.53 4.65 5.91
N GLN A 49 -2.47 3.90 6.18
CA GLN A 49 -1.17 4.06 5.54
C GLN A 49 -0.64 2.70 5.12
N VAL A 50 -0.10 2.63 3.92
CA VAL A 50 0.58 1.46 3.37
C VAL A 50 1.89 1.94 2.79
N LEU A 51 3.00 1.34 3.20
CA LEU A 51 4.31 1.52 2.61
C LEU A 51 4.75 0.21 1.98
N GLU A 52 4.91 0.21 0.66
CA GLU A 52 5.31 -0.93 -0.16
C GLU A 52 6.25 -0.42 -1.25
N ASP A 53 7.40 -1.06 -1.46
CA ASP A 53 8.35 -0.71 -2.53
C ASP A 53 8.65 0.79 -2.64
N CYS A 54 9.06 1.40 -1.51
CA CYS A 54 9.23 2.85 -1.29
C CYS A 54 7.98 3.73 -1.43
N GLN A 55 6.84 3.20 -1.86
CA GLN A 55 5.66 3.98 -2.10
C GLN A 55 4.79 4.08 -0.83
N LEU A 56 4.68 5.28 -0.28
CA LEU A 56 3.78 5.56 0.84
C LEU A 56 2.41 6.02 0.33
N THR A 57 1.43 5.12 0.37
CA THR A 57 0.02 5.45 0.18
C THR A 57 -0.62 5.82 1.52
N THR A 58 -1.39 6.89 1.56
CA THR A 58 -2.15 7.32 2.74
C THR A 58 -3.57 7.68 2.34
N ARG A 59 -4.56 7.10 3.01
CA ARG A 59 -5.97 7.46 2.90
C ARG A 59 -6.46 8.04 4.20
N ARG A 60 -7.28 9.09 4.15
CA ARG A 60 -7.93 9.72 5.28
C ARG A 60 -9.41 9.86 4.99
N ILE A 61 -10.23 9.43 5.94
CA ILE A 61 -11.67 9.61 5.92
C ILE A 61 -12.02 10.43 7.15
N GLY A 62 -12.64 11.58 6.93
CA GLY A 62 -13.10 12.47 7.97
C GLY A 62 -14.62 12.52 8.06
N PRO A 63 -15.16 13.32 8.98
CA PRO A 63 -16.58 13.53 9.13
C PRO A 63 -17.19 14.12 7.84
N GLN A 64 -18.49 13.90 7.67
CA GLN A 64 -19.29 14.43 6.55
C GLN A 64 -18.76 14.00 5.16
N GLY A 65 -18.19 12.79 5.07
CA GLY A 65 -17.73 12.22 3.80
C GLY A 65 -16.46 12.87 3.24
N ARG A 66 -15.76 13.72 4.00
CA ARG A 66 -14.48 14.32 3.57
C ARG A 66 -13.44 13.22 3.40
N GLN A 67 -12.80 13.19 2.25
CA GLN A 67 -11.76 12.21 1.95
C GLN A 67 -10.50 12.91 1.49
N GLN A 68 -9.35 12.37 1.89
CA GLN A 68 -8.06 12.73 1.31
C GLN A 68 -7.28 11.46 1.04
N SER A 69 -6.80 11.28 -0.18
CA SER A 69 -5.75 10.31 -0.48
C SER A 69 -4.46 11.04 -0.83
N SER A 70 -3.34 10.39 -0.56
CA SER A 70 -2.05 10.83 -1.06
C SER A 70 -1.14 9.65 -1.30
N GLN A 71 -0.37 9.71 -2.36
CA GLN A 71 0.67 8.76 -2.69
C GLN A 71 1.99 9.50 -2.74
N ARG A 72 3.03 8.92 -2.15
CA ARG A 72 4.38 9.47 -2.21
C ARG A 72 5.33 8.41 -2.69
N ASP A 73 6.05 8.71 -3.75
CA ASP A 73 7.22 7.93 -4.10
C ASP A 73 8.39 8.39 -3.23
N LEU A 74 9.13 7.41 -2.70
CA LEU A 74 10.31 7.62 -1.86
C LEU A 74 11.52 6.86 -2.41
N CYS A 75 11.39 6.19 -3.57
CA CYS A 75 12.53 5.62 -4.27
C CYS A 75 13.24 6.79 -4.97
N ASP A 76 14.52 6.99 -4.65
CA ASP A 76 15.41 8.05 -5.15
C ASP A 76 15.43 9.38 -4.37
N LEU A 77 16.25 10.33 -4.84
CA LEU A 77 16.37 11.68 -4.27
C LEU A 77 15.18 12.58 -4.62
N GLU A 78 14.32 12.12 -5.52
CA GLU A 78 13.10 12.82 -5.93
C GLU A 78 11.93 12.35 -5.05
N ILE A 79 11.21 13.30 -4.44
CA ILE A 79 9.95 13.00 -3.75
C ILE A 79 8.81 13.54 -4.61
N THR A 80 8.09 12.64 -5.27
CA THR A 80 6.83 12.98 -5.94
C THR A 80 5.64 12.58 -5.06
N ALA A 81 4.77 13.55 -4.80
CA ALA A 81 3.60 13.43 -3.94
C ALA A 81 2.33 13.87 -4.67
N GLU A 82 1.41 12.94 -4.89
CA GLU A 82 0.06 13.23 -5.35
C GLU A 82 -0.88 13.33 -4.15
N VAL A 83 -1.78 14.31 -4.16
CA VAL A 83 -2.80 14.50 -3.11
C VAL A 83 -4.13 14.76 -3.77
N ASN A 84 -5.10 13.90 -3.51
CA ASN A 84 -6.48 14.06 -3.93
C ASN A 84 -7.35 14.32 -2.70
N ARG A 85 -8.27 15.27 -2.80
CA ARG A 85 -9.21 15.64 -1.73
C ARG A 85 -10.61 15.76 -2.28
N ILE A 86 -11.56 15.23 -1.52
CA ILE A 86 -12.99 15.37 -1.75
C ILE A 86 -13.56 16.04 -0.50
N ASN A 87 -14.22 17.19 -0.68
CA ASN A 87 -14.87 17.87 0.44
C ASN A 87 -16.29 17.33 0.67
N ALA A 88 -16.99 17.86 1.69
CA ALA A 88 -18.34 17.39 2.04
C ALA A 88 -19.37 17.67 0.94
N GLN A 89 -19.10 18.67 0.08
CA GLN A 89 -19.93 19.05 -1.07
C GLN A 89 -19.58 18.25 -2.33
N GLY A 90 -18.64 17.30 -2.24
CA GLY A 90 -18.18 16.48 -3.36
C GLY A 90 -17.17 17.16 -4.29
N GLN A 91 -16.80 18.43 -4.04
CA GLN A 91 -15.78 19.11 -4.85
C GLN A 91 -14.45 18.39 -4.72
N THR A 92 -13.78 18.20 -5.84
CA THR A 92 -12.52 17.46 -5.92
C THR A 92 -11.37 18.41 -6.17
N SER A 93 -10.25 18.20 -5.48
CA SER A 93 -9.00 18.90 -5.77
C SER A 93 -7.85 17.92 -5.78
N SER A 94 -7.00 18.05 -6.77
CA SER A 94 -5.78 17.27 -6.92
C SER A 94 -4.57 18.19 -6.91
N ALA A 95 -3.46 17.69 -6.38
CA ALA A 95 -2.19 18.38 -6.42
C ALA A 95 -1.06 17.38 -6.58
N THR A 96 -0.13 17.67 -7.48
CA THR A 96 1.14 16.95 -7.60
C THR A 96 2.24 17.87 -7.13
N ARG A 97 3.13 17.35 -6.29
CA ARG A 97 4.30 18.07 -5.79
C ARG A 97 5.51 17.21 -6.06
N THR A 98 6.52 17.78 -6.68
CA THR A 98 7.77 17.10 -6.96
C THR A 98 8.88 17.91 -6.30
N LEU A 99 9.69 17.25 -5.48
CA LEU A 99 10.91 17.81 -4.92
C LEU A 99 12.08 17.10 -5.57
N GLU A 100 12.80 17.81 -6.43
CA GLU A 100 13.97 17.32 -7.17
C GLU A 100 15.12 18.30 -6.93
N ASP A 101 16.30 17.80 -6.53
CA ASP A 101 17.49 18.62 -6.23
C ASP A 101 17.23 19.82 -5.29
N GLY A 102 16.30 19.66 -4.35
CA GLY A 102 15.91 20.71 -3.40
C GLY A 102 14.96 21.77 -3.97
N GLN A 103 14.56 21.67 -5.24
CA GLN A 103 13.56 22.54 -5.86
C GLN A 103 12.16 21.91 -5.78
N LEU A 104 11.21 22.65 -5.20
CA LEU A 104 9.82 22.21 -5.08
C LEU A 104 8.99 22.75 -6.25
N SER A 105 8.49 21.86 -7.09
CA SER A 105 7.44 22.15 -8.07
C SER A 105 6.07 21.73 -7.54
N THR A 106 5.02 22.47 -7.87
CA THR A 106 3.65 22.13 -7.45
C THR A 106 2.64 22.50 -8.52
N THR A 107 1.89 21.50 -8.97
CA THR A 107 0.74 21.67 -9.86
C THR A 107 -0.54 21.38 -9.08
N ARG A 108 -1.59 22.18 -9.28
CA ARG A 108 -2.89 22.00 -8.63
C ARG A 108 -4.01 22.10 -9.63
N THR A 109 -4.99 21.22 -9.49
CA THR A 109 -6.23 21.22 -10.28
C THR A 109 -7.41 21.16 -9.31
N VAL A 110 -8.41 21.99 -9.55
CA VAL A 110 -9.67 21.97 -8.80
C VAL A 110 -10.78 21.67 -9.80
N ARG A 111 -11.64 20.71 -9.48
CA ARG A 111 -12.84 20.39 -10.25
C ARG A 111 -14.03 20.38 -9.33
N ASP A 112 -14.97 21.25 -9.62
CA ASP A 112 -16.29 21.22 -8.99
C ASP A 112 -17.12 20.09 -9.58
N LEU A 113 -18.12 19.61 -8.85
CA LEU A 113 -19.20 18.88 -9.51
C LEU A 113 -19.87 19.85 -10.47
N ASP A 114 -19.91 19.49 -11.75
CA ASP A 114 -20.88 20.08 -12.67
C ASP A 114 -22.25 19.88 -12.01
N LYS A 115 -22.85 21.00 -11.59
CA LYS A 115 -24.25 20.99 -11.17
C LYS A 115 -25.06 20.61 -12.41
N PRO A 116 -25.95 19.60 -12.32
CA PRO A 116 -26.86 19.30 -13.42
C PRO A 116 -27.76 20.49 -13.75
#